data_AF-A0A841AML1-F1
#
_entry.id   AF-A0A841AML1-F1
#
_cell.length_a   1.000
_cell.length_b   1.000
_cell.length_c   1.000
_cell.angle_alpha   90.00
_cell.angle_beta   90.00
_cell.angle_gamma   90.00
#
_symmetry.space_group_name_H-M   'P 1'
#
loop_
_entity.id
_entity.type
_entity.pdbx_description
1 polymer ?
#
loop_
_entity_poly.entity_id
_entity_poly.type
_entity_poly.pdbx_seq_one_letter_code
_entity_poly.pdbx_strand_id
1 'polypeptide(L)'
;MTHSWDSRVAEVWASADELSDDAVLASIDSLVAEVDETEGPDAAAAAFEAASVRDYLGHEAQAEPLYRDAIALGLDAARRPQAQLQLASTLRNLGRPVEAVELLEEHLAEHPADEWTAAGAAFLALALVDAGRERDAASVALAALSESLPAYGNAVRRYALELRR
;
A
#
# COMPACT_ATOMS: atom_id res chain seq x y z
N MET A 1 6.82 -6.62 -31.30
CA MET A 1 6.54 -5.35 -30.62
C MET A 1 7.24 -5.44 -29.28
N THR A 2 8.13 -4.51 -28.95
CA THR A 2 8.79 -4.48 -27.63
C THR A 2 7.73 -4.08 -26.59
N HIS A 3 7.59 -4.88 -25.54
CA HIS A 3 6.71 -4.56 -24.42
C HIS A 3 7.22 -3.30 -23.71
N SER A 4 6.34 -2.42 -23.24
CA SER A 4 6.77 -1.27 -22.42
C SER A 4 7.37 -1.77 -21.09
N TRP A 5 8.18 -0.93 -20.44
CA TRP A 5 8.73 -1.24 -19.13
C TRP A 5 7.63 -1.65 -18.14
N ASP A 6 6.55 -0.86 -18.06
CA ASP A 6 5.37 -1.15 -17.22
C ASP A 6 4.73 -2.51 -17.54
N SER A 7 4.61 -2.88 -18.83
CA SER A 7 4.02 -4.17 -19.21
C SER A 7 4.92 -5.34 -18.80
N ARG A 8 6.24 -5.18 -18.87
CA ARG A 8 7.20 -6.22 -18.43
C ARG A 8 7.19 -6.37 -16.92
N VAL A 9 7.12 -5.27 -16.18
CA VAL A 9 6.93 -5.29 -14.72
C VAL A 9 5.63 -6.02 -14.36
N ALA A 10 4.52 -5.67 -15.02
CA ALA A 10 3.23 -6.33 -14.79
C ALA A 10 3.25 -7.84 -15.11
N GLU A 11 4.00 -8.26 -16.13
CA GLU A 11 4.20 -9.69 -16.46
C GLU A 11 4.95 -10.44 -15.35
N VAL A 12 5.97 -9.82 -14.75
CA VAL A 12 6.67 -10.41 -13.60
C VAL A 12 5.71 -10.57 -12.42
N TRP A 13 4.96 -9.53 -12.07
CA TRP A 13 3.98 -9.59 -10.97
C TRP A 13 2.87 -10.60 -11.21
N ALA A 14 2.38 -10.73 -12.45
CA ALA A 14 1.34 -11.70 -12.80
C ALA A 14 1.81 -13.16 -12.69
N SER A 15 3.12 -13.40 -12.68
CA SER A 15 3.73 -14.73 -12.56
C SER A 15 4.49 -14.93 -11.24
N ALA A 16 4.46 -13.97 -10.32
CA ALA A 16 5.26 -13.99 -9.09
C ALA A 16 5.03 -15.25 -8.25
N ASP A 17 3.78 -15.70 -8.12
CA ASP A 17 3.42 -16.91 -7.36
C ASP A 17 3.89 -18.22 -8.01
N GLU A 18 4.24 -18.18 -9.30
CA GLU A 18 4.77 -19.33 -10.05
C GLU A 18 6.31 -19.36 -10.07
N LEU A 19 6.94 -18.24 -9.74
CA LEU A 19 8.38 -18.06 -9.71
C LEU A 19 8.92 -18.33 -8.30
N SER A 20 10.22 -18.64 -8.21
CA SER A 20 10.92 -18.61 -6.92
C SER A 20 11.19 -17.17 -6.50
N ASP A 21 11.28 -16.92 -5.20
CA ASP A 21 11.66 -15.62 -4.61
C ASP A 21 12.86 -14.95 -5.30
N ASP A 22 13.95 -15.70 -5.49
CA ASP A 22 15.16 -15.23 -6.18
C ASP A 22 14.91 -14.79 -7.63
N ALA A 23 13.97 -15.46 -8.32
CA ALA A 23 13.64 -15.18 -9.70
C ALA A 23 12.75 -13.94 -9.83
N VAL A 24 11.82 -13.73 -8.89
CA VAL A 24 11.03 -12.50 -8.81
C VAL A 24 11.96 -11.31 -8.53
N LEU A 25 12.82 -11.43 -7.52
CA LEU A 25 13.79 -10.39 -7.17
C LEU A 25 14.70 -10.04 -8.34
N ALA A 26 15.34 -11.04 -8.96
CA ALA A 26 16.25 -10.82 -10.08
C ALA A 26 15.55 -10.19 -11.30
N SER A 27 14.29 -10.56 -11.56
CA SER A 27 13.52 -10.01 -12.68
C SER A 27 13.18 -8.54 -12.47
N ILE A 28 12.72 -8.17 -11.26
CA ILE A 28 12.42 -6.78 -10.93
C ILE A 28 13.71 -5.95 -10.86
N ASP A 29 14.76 -6.43 -10.19
CA ASP A 29 16.03 -5.70 -10.10
C ASP A 29 16.66 -5.49 -11.49
N SER A 30 16.50 -6.44 -12.42
CA SER A 30 16.94 -6.27 -13.81
C SER A 30 16.15 -5.17 -14.53
N LEU A 31 14.84 -5.05 -14.30
CA LEU A 31 14.01 -4.01 -14.91
C LEU A 31 14.32 -2.64 -14.30
N VAL A 32 14.52 -2.57 -12.99
CA VAL A 32 14.94 -1.35 -12.28
C VAL A 32 16.27 -0.85 -12.81
N ALA A 33 17.21 -1.73 -13.10
CA ALA A 33 18.52 -1.37 -13.66
C ALA A 33 18.48 -0.85 -15.11
N GLU A 34 17.36 -0.95 -15.82
CA GLU A 34 17.18 -0.35 -17.16
C GLU A 34 16.85 1.15 -17.08
N VAL A 35 16.45 1.65 -15.91
CA VAL A 35 16.14 3.06 -15.67
C VAL A 35 17.44 3.77 -15.25
N ASP A 36 18.03 4.51 -16.18
CA ASP A 36 19.29 5.24 -15.96
C ASP A 36 19.08 6.57 -15.20
N GLU A 37 17.83 7.05 -15.12
CA GLU A 37 17.50 8.27 -14.38
C GLU A 37 17.54 8.06 -12.86
N THR A 38 18.08 9.05 -12.16
CA THR A 38 18.06 9.11 -10.69
C THR A 38 16.94 9.98 -10.13
N GLU A 39 16.21 10.69 -11.00
CA GLU A 39 15.14 11.62 -10.63
C GLU A 39 13.99 11.58 -11.65
N GLY A 40 12.80 11.99 -11.23
CA GLY A 40 11.61 12.08 -12.08
C GLY A 40 10.72 10.82 -12.04
N PRO A 41 9.65 10.80 -12.85
CA PRO A 41 8.60 9.78 -12.76
C PRO A 41 9.09 8.34 -12.99
N ASP A 42 10.02 8.14 -13.92
CA ASP A 42 10.56 6.81 -14.23
C ASP A 42 11.44 6.29 -13.09
N ALA A 43 12.28 7.16 -12.51
CA ALA A 43 13.05 6.84 -11.30
C ALA A 43 12.15 6.55 -10.10
N ALA A 44 11.05 7.31 -9.94
CA ALA A 44 10.05 7.07 -8.91
C ALA A 44 9.39 5.69 -9.06
N ALA A 45 8.98 5.34 -10.29
CA ALA A 45 8.39 4.04 -10.60
C ALA A 45 9.38 2.90 -10.34
N ALA A 46 10.65 3.03 -10.75
CA ALA A 46 11.68 2.04 -10.50
C ALA A 46 11.93 1.83 -8.99
N ALA A 47 12.00 2.91 -8.22
CA ALA A 47 12.12 2.83 -6.76
C ALA A 47 10.90 2.14 -6.11
N PHE A 48 9.69 2.40 -6.61
CA PHE A 48 8.48 1.74 -6.14
C PHE A 48 8.49 0.23 -6.40
N GLU A 49 8.88 -0.21 -7.59
CA GLU A 49 8.96 -1.65 -7.89
C GLU A 49 10.07 -2.34 -7.08
N ALA A 50 11.21 -1.66 -6.89
CA ALA A 50 12.29 -2.13 -6.04
C ALA A 50 11.83 -2.30 -4.58
N ALA A 51 11.04 -1.36 -4.06
CA ALA A 51 10.42 -1.47 -2.74
C ALA A 51 9.45 -2.65 -2.68
N SER A 52 8.55 -2.74 -3.67
CA SER A 52 7.47 -3.73 -3.74
C SER A 52 8.00 -5.16 -3.77
N VAL A 53 9.05 -5.45 -4.54
CA VAL A 53 9.63 -6.80 -4.55
C VAL A 53 10.28 -7.18 -3.23
N ARG A 54 10.91 -6.21 -2.53
CA ARG A 54 11.51 -6.46 -1.21
C ARG A 54 10.43 -6.67 -0.16
N ASP A 55 9.35 -5.90 -0.20
CA ASP A 55 8.21 -6.06 0.71
C ASP A 55 7.49 -7.41 0.49
N TYR A 56 7.25 -7.77 -0.77
CA TYR A 56 6.66 -9.06 -1.17
C TYR A 56 7.44 -10.26 -0.61
N LEU A 57 8.77 -10.16 -0.57
CA LEU A 57 9.68 -11.20 -0.07
C LEU A 57 9.91 -11.13 1.46
N GLY A 58 9.21 -10.27 2.19
CA GLY A 58 9.37 -10.11 3.64
C GLY A 58 10.68 -9.44 4.05
N HIS A 59 11.22 -8.57 3.19
CA HIS A 59 12.39 -7.73 3.47
C HIS A 59 11.96 -6.28 3.75
N GLU A 60 11.04 -6.08 4.69
CA GLU A 60 10.40 -4.78 4.95
C GLU A 60 11.41 -3.67 5.29
N ALA A 61 12.48 -4.02 6.02
CA ALA A 61 13.53 -3.07 6.39
C ALA A 61 14.31 -2.53 5.18
N GLN A 62 14.33 -3.27 4.07
CA GLN A 62 14.91 -2.82 2.81
C GLN A 62 13.88 -2.08 1.94
N ALA A 63 12.61 -2.47 2.03
CA ALA A 63 11.52 -1.86 1.27
C ALA A 63 11.17 -0.44 1.75
N GLU A 64 11.14 -0.22 3.07
CA GLU A 64 10.71 1.05 3.67
C GLU A 64 11.42 2.30 3.12
N PRO A 65 12.77 2.38 3.06
CA PRO A 65 13.44 3.55 2.49
C PRO A 65 13.11 3.73 1.01
N LEU A 66 12.97 2.65 0.25
CA LEU A 66 12.67 2.70 -1.19
C LEU A 66 11.26 3.22 -1.48
N TYR A 67 10.26 2.85 -0.67
CA TYR A 67 8.92 3.43 -0.79
C TYR A 67 8.94 4.94 -0.52
N ARG A 68 9.69 5.39 0.49
CA ARG A 68 9.82 6.82 0.78
C ARG A 68 10.48 7.57 -0.36
N ASP A 69 11.55 7.01 -0.90
CA ASP A 69 12.26 7.58 -2.05
C ASP A 69 11.32 7.68 -3.26
N ALA A 70 10.59 6.61 -3.57
CA ALA A 70 9.60 6.61 -4.65
C ALA A 70 8.56 7.73 -4.47
N ILE A 71 7.96 7.84 -3.28
CA ILE A 71 6.97 8.88 -2.98
C ILE A 71 7.59 10.28 -3.11
N ALA A 72 8.80 10.49 -2.60
CA ALA A 72 9.51 11.78 -2.66
C ALA A 72 9.90 12.19 -4.09
N LEU A 73 10.25 11.22 -4.94
CA LEU A 73 10.56 11.43 -6.35
C LEU A 73 9.34 11.82 -7.20
N GLY A 74 8.13 11.64 -6.67
CA GLY A 74 6.89 12.06 -7.30
C GLY A 74 6.27 10.99 -8.19
N LEU A 75 5.74 9.94 -7.55
CA LEU A 75 4.95 8.91 -8.23
C LEU A 75 3.72 9.48 -8.95
N ASP A 76 3.37 8.81 -10.05
CA ASP A 76 2.11 9.07 -10.75
C ASP A 76 0.88 8.74 -9.89
N ALA A 77 -0.30 9.17 -10.37
CA ALA A 77 -1.55 9.00 -9.64
C ALA A 77 -1.99 7.53 -9.49
N ALA A 78 -1.46 6.61 -10.30
CA ALA A 78 -1.78 5.18 -10.20
C ALA A 78 -0.94 4.49 -9.13
N ARG A 79 0.33 4.87 -8.98
CA ARG A 79 1.29 4.26 -8.05
C ARG A 79 1.33 4.93 -6.68
N ARG A 80 1.15 6.25 -6.59
CA ARG A 80 1.27 6.96 -5.30
C ARG A 80 0.35 6.39 -4.21
N PRO A 81 -0.94 6.12 -4.47
CA PRO A 81 -1.83 5.55 -3.45
C PRO A 81 -1.41 4.12 -3.05
N GLN A 82 -0.95 3.32 -4.03
CA GLN A 82 -0.43 1.97 -3.77
C GLN A 82 0.81 2.02 -2.88
N ALA A 83 1.76 2.90 -3.17
CA ALA A 83 2.99 3.06 -2.39
C ALA A 83 2.69 3.49 -0.95
N GLN A 84 1.72 4.38 -0.73
CA GLN A 84 1.29 4.76 0.62
C GLN A 84 0.72 3.58 1.40
N LEU A 85 -0.16 2.78 0.79
CA LEU A 85 -0.76 1.61 1.43
C LEU A 85 0.27 0.53 1.74
N GLN A 86 1.16 0.24 0.79
CA GLN A 86 2.22 -0.75 0.98
C GLN A 86 3.22 -0.29 2.04
N LEU A 87 3.70 0.97 1.98
CA LEU A 87 4.55 1.55 3.02
C LEU A 87 3.90 1.48 4.40
N ALA A 88 2.60 1.78 4.52
CA ALA A 88 1.91 1.66 5.80
C ALA A 88 1.87 0.21 6.32
N SER A 89 1.68 -0.77 5.43
CA SER A 89 1.78 -2.19 5.77
C SER A 89 3.19 -2.57 6.22
N THR A 90 4.23 -2.15 5.48
CA THR A 90 5.64 -2.33 5.82
C THR A 90 5.95 -1.73 7.21
N LEU A 91 5.48 -0.52 7.49
CA LEU A 91 5.67 0.16 8.79
C LEU A 91 5.01 -0.61 9.95
N ARG A 92 3.83 -1.20 9.75
CA ARG A 92 3.20 -2.07 10.75
C ARG A 92 4.05 -3.31 11.04
N ASN A 93 4.52 -3.99 9.99
CA ASN A 93 5.37 -5.18 10.14
C ASN A 93 6.70 -4.85 10.83
N LEU A 94 7.23 -3.65 10.63
CA LEU A 94 8.42 -3.13 11.32
C LEU A 94 8.15 -2.65 12.75
N GLY A 95 6.94 -2.80 13.28
CA GLY A 95 6.59 -2.39 14.65
C GLY A 95 6.47 -0.88 14.84
N ARG A 96 6.15 -0.13 13.76
CA ARG A 96 5.90 1.33 13.77
C ARG A 96 4.41 1.64 13.47
N PRO A 97 3.45 1.09 14.24
CA PRO A 97 2.03 1.19 13.88
C PRO A 97 1.47 2.61 14.01
N VAL A 98 2.00 3.45 14.91
CA VAL A 98 1.55 4.85 15.05
C VAL A 98 1.81 5.64 13.77
N GLU A 99 2.97 5.46 13.17
CA GLU A 99 3.32 6.14 11.92
C GLU A 99 2.52 5.59 10.73
N ALA A 100 2.26 4.28 10.72
CA ALA A 100 1.34 3.70 9.75
C ALA A 100 -0.07 4.30 9.86
N VAL A 101 -0.58 4.51 11.08
CA VAL A 101 -1.87 5.20 11.31
C VAL A 101 -1.85 6.61 10.74
N GLU A 102 -0.83 7.42 11.03
CA GLU A 102 -0.71 8.79 10.52
C GLU A 102 -0.72 8.83 8.98
N LEU A 103 0.07 7.96 8.34
CA LEU A 103 0.13 7.85 6.88
C LEU A 103 -1.22 7.43 6.28
N LEU A 104 -1.94 6.51 6.92
CA LEU A 104 -3.24 6.02 6.45
C LEU A 104 -4.38 7.01 6.68
N GLU A 105 -4.31 7.81 7.74
CA GLU A 105 -5.24 8.94 7.97
C GLU A 105 -5.04 10.02 6.89
N GLU A 106 -3.80 10.35 6.52
CA GLU A 106 -3.49 11.24 5.40
C GLU A 106 -3.99 10.67 4.07
N HIS A 107 -3.69 9.41 3.79
CA HIS A 107 -4.17 8.71 2.60
C HIS A 107 -5.69 8.79 2.46
N LEU A 108 -6.45 8.54 3.53
CA LEU A 108 -7.92 8.63 3.51
C LEU A 108 -8.44 10.07 3.40
N ALA A 109 -7.65 11.07 3.78
CA ALA A 109 -7.98 12.47 3.53
C ALA A 109 -7.79 12.85 2.05
N GLU A 110 -6.75 12.30 1.39
CA GLU A 110 -6.49 12.46 -0.04
C GLU A 110 -7.50 11.64 -0.90
N HIS A 111 -7.89 10.45 -0.42
CA HIS A 111 -8.77 9.48 -1.08
C HIS A 111 -10.07 9.22 -0.29
N PRO A 112 -10.94 10.23 -0.10
CA PRO A 112 -12.10 10.11 0.79
C PRO A 112 -13.26 9.27 0.22
N ALA A 113 -13.31 9.07 -1.11
CA ALA A 113 -14.39 8.36 -1.78
C ALA A 113 -13.98 7.88 -3.20
N ASP A 114 -12.96 7.04 -3.30
CA ASP A 114 -12.53 6.39 -4.54
C ASP A 114 -12.15 4.91 -4.32
N GLU A 115 -11.47 4.32 -5.31
CA GLU A 115 -11.08 2.90 -5.27
C GLU A 115 -10.10 2.56 -4.13
N TRP A 116 -9.36 3.54 -3.60
CA TRP A 116 -8.37 3.34 -2.54
C TRP A 116 -8.99 3.42 -1.14
N THR A 117 -10.15 4.07 -0.99
CA THR A 117 -10.79 4.31 0.32
C THR A 117 -11.03 3.03 1.12
N ALA A 118 -11.54 1.97 0.49
CA ALA A 118 -11.84 0.72 1.20
C ALA A 118 -10.57 0.00 1.67
N ALA A 119 -9.54 -0.03 0.83
CA ALA A 119 -8.24 -0.61 1.17
C ALA A 119 -7.54 0.20 2.27
N GLY A 120 -7.52 1.52 2.15
CA GLY A 120 -6.99 2.43 3.17
C GLY A 120 -7.68 2.26 4.52
N ALA A 121 -9.01 2.14 4.54
CA ALA A 121 -9.75 1.89 5.79
C ALA A 121 -9.42 0.51 6.40
N ALA A 122 -9.23 -0.53 5.58
CA ALA A 122 -8.83 -1.85 6.06
C ALA A 122 -7.42 -1.82 6.68
N PHE A 123 -6.44 -1.24 5.99
CA PHE A 123 -5.09 -1.10 6.53
C PHE A 123 -5.05 -0.18 7.76
N LEU A 124 -5.87 0.88 7.81
CA LEU A 124 -5.97 1.75 8.98
C LEU A 124 -6.51 0.98 10.19
N ALA A 125 -7.55 0.15 10.00
CA ALA A 125 -8.06 -0.70 11.07
C ALA A 125 -6.98 -1.65 11.59
N LEU A 126 -6.19 -2.27 10.71
CA LEU A 126 -5.08 -3.15 11.12
C LEU A 126 -3.99 -2.37 11.88
N ALA A 127 -3.60 -1.18 11.39
CA ALA A 127 -2.62 -0.33 12.06
C ALA A 127 -3.09 0.11 13.45
N LEU A 128 -4.38 0.43 13.60
CA LEU A 128 -5.00 0.78 14.87
C LEU A 128 -5.01 -0.40 15.85
N VAL A 129 -5.21 -1.63 15.40
CA VAL A 129 -5.07 -2.82 16.25
C VAL A 129 -3.64 -2.94 16.76
N ASP A 130 -2.65 -2.84 15.89
CA ASP A 130 -1.24 -2.94 16.28
C ASP A 130 -0.81 -1.80 17.21
N ALA A 131 -1.47 -0.65 17.14
CA ALA A 131 -1.29 0.50 18.03
C ALA A 131 -2.07 0.39 19.37
N GLY A 132 -2.82 -0.69 19.61
CA GLY A 132 -3.65 -0.85 20.82
C GLY A 132 -4.89 0.06 20.86
N ARG A 133 -5.40 0.44 19.69
CA ARG A 133 -6.62 1.26 19.49
C ARG A 133 -7.73 0.42 18.86
N GLU A 134 -8.00 -0.77 19.40
CA GLU A 134 -8.88 -1.76 18.80
C GLU A 134 -10.34 -1.28 18.66
N ARG A 135 -10.79 -0.39 19.56
CA ARG A 135 -12.13 0.21 19.48
C ARG A 135 -12.25 1.14 18.28
N ASP A 136 -11.21 1.94 18.01
CA ASP A 136 -11.14 2.78 16.81
C ASP A 136 -11.01 1.92 15.55
N ALA A 137 -10.21 0.85 15.61
CA ALA A 137 -10.08 -0.11 14.52
C ALA A 137 -11.43 -0.72 14.13
N ALA A 138 -12.20 -1.19 15.12
CA ALA A 138 -13.53 -1.73 14.91
C ALA A 138 -14.49 -0.67 14.33
N SER A 139 -14.38 0.59 14.77
CA SER A 139 -15.15 1.70 14.18
C SER A 139 -14.84 1.88 12.70
N VAL A 140 -13.55 1.95 12.32
CA VAL A 140 -13.12 2.13 10.93
C VAL A 140 -13.58 0.95 10.06
N ALA A 141 -13.33 -0.29 10.50
CA ALA A 141 -13.68 -1.49 9.74
C ALA A 141 -15.20 -1.63 9.53
N LEU A 142 -16.00 -1.39 10.58
CA LEU A 142 -17.46 -1.47 10.48
C LEU A 142 -18.04 -0.34 9.61
N ALA A 143 -17.45 0.86 9.66
CA ALA A 143 -17.86 1.94 8.76
C ALA A 143 -17.60 1.57 7.30
N ALA A 144 -16.41 1.05 6.97
CA ALA A 144 -16.09 0.60 5.62
C ALA A 144 -16.99 -0.55 5.15
N LEU A 145 -17.20 -1.57 6.00
CA LEU A 145 -18.10 -2.69 5.70
C LEU A 145 -19.53 -2.22 5.44
N SER A 146 -20.00 -1.20 6.17
CA SER A 146 -21.38 -0.73 6.05
C SER A 146 -21.78 -0.25 4.66
N GLU A 147 -20.82 0.20 3.85
CA GLU A 147 -21.05 0.72 2.50
C GLU A 147 -21.26 -0.41 1.46
N SER A 148 -20.78 -1.63 1.74
CA SER A 148 -20.96 -2.78 0.83
C SER A 148 -22.13 -3.70 1.22
N LEU A 149 -22.75 -3.49 2.38
CA LEU A 149 -23.82 -4.35 2.88
C LEU A 149 -25.15 -4.12 2.14
N PRO A 150 -25.74 -5.13 1.48
CA PRO A 150 -27.04 -4.99 0.81
C PRO A 150 -28.21 -4.82 1.80
N ALA A 151 -28.03 -5.23 3.06
CA ALA A 151 -28.98 -5.03 4.14
C ALA A 151 -28.25 -4.61 5.42
N TYR A 152 -28.90 -3.82 6.27
CA TYR A 152 -28.37 -3.34 7.56
C TYR A 152 -27.19 -2.34 7.51
N GLY A 153 -26.74 -1.87 6.35
CA GLY A 153 -25.64 -0.90 6.23
C GLY A 153 -25.81 0.34 7.13
N ASN A 154 -26.97 1.00 7.10
CA ASN A 154 -27.27 2.14 7.99
C ASN A 154 -27.16 1.81 9.49
N ALA A 155 -27.56 0.61 9.90
CA ALA A 155 -27.48 0.19 11.30
C ALA A 155 -26.02 -0.06 11.71
N VAL A 156 -25.24 -0.73 10.87
CA VAL A 156 -23.81 -0.97 11.10
C VAL A 156 -23.04 0.34 11.13
N ARG A 157 -23.30 1.27 10.21
CA ARG A 157 -22.67 2.61 10.22
C ARG A 157 -22.95 3.36 11.51
N ARG A 158 -24.17 3.26 12.06
CA ARG A 158 -24.49 3.87 13.36
C ARG A 158 -23.66 3.26 14.50
N TYR A 159 -23.56 1.93 14.57
CA TYR A 159 -22.72 1.28 15.60
C TYR A 159 -21.25 1.62 15.45
N ALA A 160 -20.74 1.74 14.21
CA ALA A 160 -19.39 2.22 13.96
C ALA A 160 -19.13 3.60 14.56
N LEU A 161 -20.09 4.54 14.43
CA LEU A 161 -19.98 5.88 15.02
C LEU A 161 -20.06 5.88 16.56
N GLU A 162 -20.82 4.95 17.15
CA GLU A 162 -20.92 4.81 18.61
C GLU A 162 -19.61 4.34 19.24
N LEU A 163 -18.78 3.58 18.51
CA LEU A 163 -17.47 3.13 18.97
C LEU A 163 -16.45 4.27 19.12
N ARG A 164 -16.62 5.40 18.41
CA ARG A 164 -15.72 6.56 18.53
C ARG A 164 -15.97 7.42 19.78
N ARG A 165 -16.97 7.07 20.58
CA ARG A 165 -17.31 7.70 21.86
C ARG A 165 -16.72 6.90 23.02
#